data_AF-A0A9X6N804-F1
#
_entry.id   AF-A0A9X6N804-F1
#
_cell.length_a   1.000
_cell.length_b   1.000
_cell.length_c   1.000
_cell.angle_alpha   90.00
_cell.angle_beta   90.00
_cell.angle_gamma   90.00
#
_symmetry.space_group_name_H-M   'P 1'
#
loop_
_entity.id
_entity.type
_entity.pdbx_description
1 polymer ?
#
loop_
_entity_poly.entity_id
_entity_poly.type
_entity_poly.pdbx_seq_one_letter_code
_entity_poly.pdbx_strand_id
1 'polypeptide(L)'
;MDFKIHIILLYLNSTQKNYSYTELMSLLKMPYEQLHSEIENLIERGYLFKGDYALIRISEKGKELLSDANLLDFNIWDLFEDTTDYENSNLNSRKAEISDIYIPKGFDKKFNGY
;
A
#
# COMPACT_ATOMS: atom_id res chain seq x y z
N MET A 1 -1.11 -16.15 -6.08
CA MET A 1 -1.17 -15.70 -4.67
C MET A 1 -1.53 -14.22 -4.69
N ASP A 2 -2.36 -13.72 -3.76
CA ASP A 2 -2.83 -12.33 -3.78
C ASP A 2 -1.70 -11.34 -3.41
N PHE A 3 -1.56 -10.26 -4.16
CA PHE A 3 -0.58 -9.18 -3.90
C PHE A 3 -0.81 -8.53 -2.52
N LYS A 4 -2.06 -8.50 -2.04
CA LYS A 4 -2.40 -7.97 -0.71
C LYS A 4 -1.69 -8.72 0.42
N ILE A 5 -1.46 -10.03 0.26
CA ILE A 5 -0.72 -10.83 1.24
C ILE A 5 0.72 -10.32 1.33
N HIS A 6 1.37 -10.05 0.20
CA HIS A 6 2.73 -9.53 0.18
C HIS A 6 2.81 -8.16 0.85
N ILE A 7 1.83 -7.28 0.63
CA ILE A 7 1.74 -6.00 1.33
C ILE A 7 1.63 -6.18 2.85
N ILE A 8 0.76 -7.07 3.32
CA ILE A 8 0.59 -7.33 4.77
C ILE A 8 1.92 -7.81 5.38
N LEU A 9 2.56 -8.79 4.74
CA LEU A 9 3.82 -9.36 5.22
C LEU A 9 4.95 -8.33 5.18
N LEU A 10 5.07 -7.58 4.09
CA LEU A 10 6.05 -6.52 3.91
C LEU A 10 5.90 -5.43 4.97
N TYR A 11 4.67 -4.94 5.17
CA TYR A 11 4.38 -3.93 6.19
C TYR A 11 4.74 -4.43 7.60
N LEU A 12 4.36 -5.65 7.96
CA LEU A 12 4.69 -6.24 9.26
C LEU A 12 6.20 -6.48 9.42
N ASN A 13 6.90 -6.80 8.34
CA ASN A 13 8.36 -6.94 8.34
C ASN A 13 9.06 -5.59 8.58
N SER A 14 8.57 -4.51 7.95
CA SER A 14 9.11 -3.15 8.12
C SER A 14 8.78 -2.52 9.47
N THR A 15 7.58 -2.77 10.02
CA THR A 15 7.10 -2.14 11.27
C THR A 15 7.36 -2.96 12.53
N GLN A 16 7.54 -4.27 12.39
CA GLN A 16 7.80 -5.21 13.47
C GLN A 16 6.76 -5.11 14.60
N LYS A 17 7.14 -4.55 15.75
CA LYS A 17 6.27 -4.46 16.95
C LYS A 17 5.36 -3.23 16.97
N ASN A 18 5.60 -2.27 16.08
CA ASN A 18 4.90 -0.98 16.07
C ASN A 18 3.85 -0.90 14.96
N TYR A 19 3.32 -2.05 14.54
CA TYR A 19 2.35 -2.10 13.46
C TYR A 19 1.00 -1.51 13.90
N SER A 20 0.29 -0.90 12.94
CA SER A 20 -1.03 -0.33 13.13
C SER A 20 -2.05 -0.96 12.18
N TYR A 21 -3.15 -1.46 12.75
CA TYR A 21 -4.27 -1.98 11.96
C TYR A 21 -4.88 -0.89 11.06
N THR A 22 -4.94 0.36 11.53
CA THR A 22 -5.52 1.46 10.73
C THR A 22 -4.65 1.82 9.53
N GLU A 23 -3.33 1.71 9.67
CA GLU A 23 -2.38 1.90 8.56
C GLU A 23 -2.54 0.79 7.52
N LEU A 24 -2.61 -0.47 7.95
CA LEU A 24 -2.90 -1.60 7.04
C LEU A 24 -4.25 -1.44 6.33
N MET A 25 -5.30 -1.03 7.04
CA MET A 25 -6.61 -0.75 6.42
C MET A 25 -6.51 0.35 5.35
N SER A 26 -5.79 1.43 5.65
CA SER A 26 -5.59 2.54 4.71
C SER A 26 -4.77 2.11 3.48
N LEU A 27 -3.74 1.29 3.70
CA LEU A 27 -2.84 0.79 2.67
C LEU A 27 -3.54 -0.17 1.71
N LEU A 28 -4.33 -1.09 2.26
CA LEU A 28 -5.03 -2.13 1.49
C LEU A 28 -6.40 -1.68 0.98
N LYS A 29 -6.86 -0.49 1.40
CA LYS A 29 -8.22 0.03 1.17
C LYS A 29 -9.29 -1.00 1.55
N MET A 30 -9.11 -1.60 2.72
CA MET A 30 -9.89 -2.74 3.19
C MET A 30 -10.56 -2.42 4.55
N PRO A 31 -11.83 -2.80 4.76
CA PRO A 31 -12.47 -2.66 6.06
C PRO A 31 -11.86 -3.62 7.09
N TYR A 32 -12.07 -3.32 8.37
CA TYR A 32 -11.44 -4.04 9.49
C TYR A 32 -11.73 -5.54 9.44
N GLU A 33 -12.98 -5.92 9.20
CA GLU A 33 -13.45 -7.32 9.24
C GLU A 33 -12.76 -8.17 8.17
N GLN A 34 -12.58 -7.61 6.97
CA GLN A 34 -11.86 -8.28 5.89
C GLN A 34 -10.37 -8.40 6.21
N LEU A 35 -9.75 -7.33 6.70
CA LEU A 35 -8.33 -7.35 7.06
C LEU A 35 -8.07 -8.33 8.20
N HIS A 36 -8.93 -8.33 9.22
CA HIS A 36 -8.85 -9.24 10.34
C HIS A 36 -8.98 -10.69 9.88
N SER A 37 -9.95 -10.99 9.02
CA SER A 37 -10.11 -12.34 8.45
C SER A 37 -8.89 -12.79 7.65
N GLU A 38 -8.27 -11.88 6.88
CA GLU A 38 -7.04 -12.21 6.14
C GLU A 38 -5.85 -12.45 7.07
N ILE A 39 -5.71 -11.65 8.12
CA ILE A 39 -4.66 -11.84 9.13
C ILE A 39 -4.82 -13.18 9.84
N GLU A 40 -6.02 -13.53 10.30
CA GLU A 40 -6.26 -14.81 10.96
C GLU A 40 -6.01 -16.00 9.99
N ASN A 41 -6.40 -15.88 8.71
CA ASN A 41 -6.07 -16.86 7.67
C ASN A 41 -4.54 -17.01 7.48
N LEU A 42 -3.79 -15.91 7.48
CA LEU A 42 -2.32 -15.95 7.40
C LEU A 42 -1.67 -16.56 8.64
N ILE A 43 -2.28 -16.41 9.82
CA ILE A 43 -1.86 -17.10 11.05
C ILE A 43 -2.12 -18.61 10.92
N GLU A 44 -3.32 -19.02 10.51
CA GLU A 44 -3.69 -20.43 10.32
C GLU A 44 -2.78 -21.13 9.29
N ARG A 45 -2.40 -20.41 8.22
CA ARG A 45 -1.48 -20.90 7.19
C ARG A 45 -0.01 -20.86 7.63
N GLY A 46 0.28 -20.32 8.81
CA GLY A 46 1.61 -20.26 9.41
C GLY A 46 2.54 -19.23 8.79
N TYR A 47 2.03 -18.21 8.10
CA TYR A 47 2.84 -17.09 7.61
C TYR A 47 3.04 -16.02 8.68
N LEU A 48 2.08 -15.90 9.61
CA LEU A 48 2.13 -14.99 10.74
C LEU A 48 2.07 -15.76 12.06
N PHE A 49 2.60 -15.16 13.12
CA PHE A 49 2.51 -15.65 14.48
C PHE A 49 1.81 -14.60 15.36
N LYS A 50 0.90 -15.07 16.21
CA LYS A 50 0.25 -14.27 17.25
C LYS A 50 0.96 -14.52 18.57
N GLY A 51 1.77 -13.55 18.99
CA GLY A 51 2.47 -13.58 20.26
C GLY A 51 1.63 -13.08 21.43
N ASP A 52 2.29 -12.94 22.58
CA ASP A 52 1.69 -12.39 23.78
C ASP A 52 1.12 -10.99 23.54
N TYR A 53 0.05 -10.66 24.26
CA TYR A 53 -0.66 -9.39 24.14
C TYR A 53 -1.22 -9.12 22.72
N ALA A 54 -1.52 -10.19 21.97
CA ALA A 54 -2.06 -10.13 20.61
C ALA A 54 -1.13 -9.43 19.59
N LEU A 55 0.18 -9.39 19.85
CA LEU A 55 1.17 -8.88 18.90
C LEU A 55 1.33 -9.84 17.72
N ILE A 56 1.03 -9.37 16.51
CA ILE A 56 1.25 -10.13 15.28
C ILE A 56 2.68 -9.91 14.79
N ARG A 57 3.36 -10.99 14.38
CA ARG A 57 4.70 -10.95 13.79
C ARG A 57 4.80 -11.87 12.59
N ILE A 58 5.71 -11.56 11.68
CA ILE A 58 6.04 -12.46 10.56
C ILE A 58 6.76 -13.71 11.08
N SER A 59 6.36 -14.88 10.56
CA SER A 59 7.07 -16.15 10.80
C SER A 59 8.23 -16.34 9.82
N GLU A 60 9.08 -17.35 10.03
CA GLU A 60 10.11 -17.72 9.04
C GLU A 60 9.50 -18.08 7.68
N LYS A 61 8.38 -18.82 7.65
CA LYS A 61 7.65 -19.11 6.41
C LYS A 61 7.14 -17.84 5.71
N GLY A 62 6.73 -16.84 6.49
CA GLY A 62 6.36 -15.52 5.96
C GLY A 62 7.55 -14.79 5.33
N LYS A 63 8.73 -14.89 5.94
CA LYS A 63 9.97 -14.31 5.40
C LYS A 63 10.44 -15.04 4.15
N GLU A 64 10.36 -16.37 4.11
CA GLU A 64 10.63 -17.17 2.91
C GLU A 64 9.75 -16.70 1.75
N LEU A 65 8.45 -16.48 2.00
CA LEU A 65 7.55 -15.96 0.98
C LEU A 65 7.95 -14.55 0.46
N LEU A 66 8.41 -13.67 1.34
CA LEU A 66 8.95 -12.37 0.91
C LEU A 66 10.27 -12.56 0.14
N SER A 67 11.12 -13.50 0.55
CA SER A 67 12.40 -13.80 -0.10
C SER A 67 12.19 -14.33 -1.53
N ASP A 68 11.26 -15.27 -1.71
CA ASP A 68 10.86 -15.81 -3.03
C ASP A 68 10.36 -14.71 -3.97
N ALA A 69 9.77 -13.64 -3.42
CA ALA A 69 9.30 -12.48 -4.15
C ALA A 69 10.36 -11.37 -4.32
N ASN A 70 11.59 -11.54 -3.81
CA ASN A 70 12.63 -10.51 -3.72
C ASN A 70 12.20 -9.24 -2.94
N LEU A 71 11.36 -9.41 -1.92
CA LEU A 71 10.81 -8.34 -1.09
C LEU A 71 11.33 -8.36 0.36
N LEU A 72 12.13 -9.35 0.75
CA LEU A 72 12.56 -9.52 2.15
C LEU A 72 13.33 -8.30 2.70
N ASP A 73 14.23 -7.75 1.89
CA ASP A 73 15.06 -6.59 2.24
C ASP A 73 14.40 -5.26 1.89
N PHE A 74 13.17 -5.29 1.37
CA PHE A 74 12.45 -4.10 0.97
C PHE A 74 11.79 -3.44 2.19
N ASN A 75 11.91 -2.11 2.30
CA ASN A 75 11.22 -1.35 3.32
C ASN A 75 9.99 -0.68 2.71
N ILE A 76 8.81 -0.93 3.27
CA ILE A 76 7.57 -0.37 2.73
C ILE A 76 7.54 1.17 2.79
N TRP A 77 8.30 1.76 3.71
CA TRP A 77 8.38 3.20 3.91
C TRP A 77 9.05 3.94 2.77
N ASP A 78 9.97 3.26 2.06
CA ASP A 78 10.66 3.80 0.88
C ASP A 78 9.67 4.11 -0.27
N LEU A 79 8.46 3.54 -0.24
CA LEU A 79 7.39 3.85 -1.20
C LEU A 79 6.65 5.17 -0.90
N PHE A 80 6.79 5.69 0.32
CA PHE A 80 6.10 6.90 0.79
C PHE A 80 7.02 8.12 0.88
N GLU A 81 8.34 7.93 0.95
CA GLU A 81 9.34 9.00 1.10
C GLU A 81 9.36 9.99 -0.08
N ASP A 82 8.93 9.60 -1.28
CA ASP A 82 8.87 10.49 -2.45
C ASP A 82 7.76 11.56 -2.37
N THR A 83 6.92 11.58 -1.32
CA THR A 83 5.85 12.58 -1.20
C THR A 83 6.26 13.87 -0.48
N THR A 84 7.39 13.88 0.25
CA THR A 84 7.86 15.11 0.93
C THR A 84 8.77 15.99 0.09
N ASP A 85 9.36 15.47 -0.99
CA ASP A 85 10.19 16.27 -1.92
C ASP A 85 9.35 17.00 -2.99
N TYR A 86 8.09 16.62 -3.17
CA TYR A 86 7.18 17.35 -4.07
C TYR A 86 6.74 18.71 -3.51
N GLU A 87 6.74 18.90 -2.19
CA GLU A 87 6.37 20.18 -1.56
C GLU A 87 7.57 21.10 -1.27
N ASN A 88 8.81 20.60 -1.32
CA ASN A 88 10.02 21.38 -1.03
C ASN A 88 11.02 21.50 -2.21
N SER A 89 10.71 20.95 -3.38
CA SER A 89 11.45 21.31 -4.58
C SER A 89 11.11 22.74 -4.99
N ASN A 90 12.02 23.66 -4.69
CA ASN A 90 12.13 24.99 -5.29
C ASN A 90 12.38 24.85 -6.82
N LEU A 91 11.39 24.37 -7.55
CA LEU A 91 11.36 24.38 -9.00
C LEU A 91 10.98 25.78 -9.45
N ASN A 92 12.01 26.58 -9.68
CA ASN A 92 11.99 27.58 -10.74
C ASN A 92 11.71 26.89 -12.09
N SER A 93 10.46 26.54 -12.35
CA SER A 93 9.98 26.20 -13.68
C SER A 93 8.53 26.60 -13.80
N ARG A 94 8.34 27.74 -14.48
CA ARG A 94 7.14 28.24 -15.17
C ARG A 94 5.82 27.56 -14.77
N LYS A 95 4.89 28.37 -14.24
CA LYS A 95 3.43 28.13 -14.33
C LYS A 95 3.13 27.34 -15.58
N ALA A 96 2.69 26.09 -15.43
CA ALA A 96 2.12 25.35 -16.53
C ALA A 96 0.83 26.08 -16.92
N GLU A 97 0.93 26.96 -17.91
CA GLU A 97 -0.23 27.43 -18.63
C GLU A 97 -0.85 26.19 -19.26
N ILE A 98 -2.02 25.79 -18.76
CA ILE A 98 -2.87 24.77 -19.35
C ILE A 98 -3.34 25.33 -20.70
N SER A 99 -2.46 25.26 -21.69
CA SER A 99 -2.70 25.68 -23.06
C SER A 99 -3.30 24.55 -23.89
N ASP A 100 -3.11 23.30 -23.45
CA ASP A 100 -3.54 22.13 -24.19
C ASP A 100 -4.72 21.43 -23.48
N ILE A 101 -5.91 22.01 -23.67
CA ILE A 101 -7.17 21.30 -23.39
C ILE A 101 -7.29 20.18 -24.42
N TYR A 102 -7.09 18.93 -23.99
CA TYR A 102 -7.32 17.77 -24.84
C TYR A 102 -8.82 17.55 -25.07
N ILE A 103 -9.27 17.67 -26.32
CA ILE A 103 -10.63 17.32 -26.75
C ILE A 103 -10.54 16.02 -27.57
N PRO A 104 -11.16 14.91 -27.11
CA PRO A 104 -11.13 13.64 -27.84
C PRO A 104 -11.72 13.74 -29.25
N LYS A 105 -11.17 12.97 -30.20
CA LYS A 105 -11.75 12.82 -31.55
C LYS A 105 -13.19 12.30 -31.45
N GLY A 106 -14.13 13.08 -31.97
CA GLY A 106 -15.57 12.74 -31.95
C GLY A 106 -16.37 13.43 -30.84
N PHE A 107 -15.79 14.38 -30.10
CA PHE A 107 -16.53 15.18 -29.13
C PHE A 107 -17.51 16.14 -29.84
N ASP A 108 -18.75 15.70 -30.03
CA ASP A 108 -19.87 16.47 -30.54
C ASP A 108 -20.63 17.12 -29.38
N LYS A 109 -20.17 18.30 -28.95
CA LYS A 109 -20.76 19.06 -27.85
C LYS A 109 -22.15 19.59 -28.24
N LYS A 110 -23.20 18.77 -28.16
CA LYS A 110 -24.59 19.21 -28.16
C LYS A 110 -25.17 19.03 -26.77
N PHE A 111 -24.88 19.97 -25.88
CA PHE A 111 -25.62 20.13 -24.64
C PHE A 111 -26.93 20.86 -24.96
N ASN A 112 -28.03 20.11 -25.06
CA ASN A 112 -29.38 20.68 -24.99
C ASN A 112 -29.80 20.62 -23.52
N GLY A 113 -29.75 21.76 -22.84
CA GLY A 113 -30.10 21.87 -21.42
C GLY A 113 -31.56 21.44 -21.12
N TYR A 114 -31.82 21.21 -19.83
CA TYR A 114 -33.14 20.87 -19.30
C TYR A 114 -34.05 22.09 -19.14
#